data_AF-A0A2P5AW50-F1
#
_entry.id   AF-A0A2P5AW50-F1
#
_cell.length_a   1.000
_cell.length_b   1.000
_cell.length_c   1.000
_cell.angle_alpha   90.00
_cell.angle_beta   90.00
_cell.angle_gamma   90.00
#
_symmetry.space_group_name_H-M   'P 1'
#
loop_
_entity.id
_entity.type
_entity.pdbx_description
1 polymer ?
#
loop_
_entity_poly.entity_id
_entity_poly.type
_entity_poly.pdbx_seq_one_letter_code
_entity_poly.pdbx_strand_id
1 'polypeptide(L)'
;AVTFFECKNLRVANLRFKNAQQMHLTFHRCDNVKVDHLRVIATRKSPNTDGIQICGTLNIQLMNCVIKTGDDCISIVNRSRNVIATDITCGPGHGISVGSLGARNSEAEVSNVIVDRARISGTTNGVRIKTWQGGSGYAENFIFPNIAMHNVTNPIIINQNYCDQLGPCHEQLYR
;
A
#
# COMPACT_ATOMS: atom_id res chain seq x y z
N ALA A 1 5.76 -12.36 -10.11
CA ALA A 1 4.81 -12.00 -9.05
C ALA A 1 4.66 -13.20 -8.14
N VAL A 2 4.48 -12.99 -6.84
CA VAL A 2 4.22 -14.04 -5.84
C VAL A 2 3.04 -13.62 -4.97
N THR A 3 2.12 -14.55 -4.74
CA THR A 3 0.99 -14.36 -3.84
C THR A 3 1.06 -15.42 -2.75
N PHE A 4 1.05 -14.97 -1.50
CA PHE A 4 0.76 -15.82 -0.35
C PHE A 4 -0.73 -15.71 -0.05
N PHE A 5 -1.43 -16.83 -0.08
CA PHE A 5 -2.88 -16.90 0.07
C PHE A 5 -3.23 -17.77 1.29
N GLU A 6 -4.05 -17.23 2.19
CA GLU A 6 -4.59 -17.95 3.37
C GLU A 6 -3.50 -18.59 4.25
N CYS A 7 -2.31 -17.99 4.29
CA CYS A 7 -1.18 -18.47 5.09
C CYS A 7 -1.29 -17.99 6.54
N LYS A 8 -0.91 -18.84 7.49
CA LYS A 8 -0.80 -18.50 8.92
C LYS A 8 0.63 -18.68 9.41
N ASN A 9 1.10 -17.82 10.30
CA ASN A 9 2.45 -17.89 10.87
C ASN A 9 3.55 -17.87 9.79
N LEU A 10 3.39 -17.00 8.80
CA LEU A 10 4.26 -16.93 7.64
C LEU A 10 5.46 -16.02 7.91
N ARG A 11 6.67 -16.48 7.57
CA ARG A 11 7.87 -15.65 7.50
C ARG A 11 8.39 -15.59 6.06
N VAL A 12 8.56 -14.38 5.54
CA VAL A 12 9.17 -14.13 4.22
C VAL A 12 10.37 -13.21 4.42
N ALA A 13 11.58 -13.71 4.20
CA ALA A 13 12.78 -12.93 4.50
C ALA A 13 13.90 -13.14 3.49
N ASN A 14 14.75 -12.10 3.32
CA ASN A 14 15.97 -12.14 2.51
C ASN A 14 15.74 -12.49 1.03
N LEU A 15 14.61 -12.06 0.47
CA LEU A 15 14.26 -12.32 -0.93
C LEU A 15 14.35 -11.05 -1.78
N ARG A 16 14.66 -11.27 -3.07
CA ARG A 16 14.62 -10.23 -4.09
C ARG A 16 13.55 -10.55 -5.13
N PHE A 17 12.63 -9.63 -5.34
CA PHE A 17 11.63 -9.66 -6.40
C PHE A 17 11.99 -8.61 -7.46
N LYS A 18 12.02 -9.01 -8.74
CA LYS A 18 12.44 -8.13 -9.82
C LYS A 18 11.48 -8.21 -11.00
N ASN A 19 11.08 -7.05 -11.53
CA ASN A 19 10.36 -6.89 -12.80
C ASN A 19 9.11 -7.77 -12.91
N ALA A 20 8.24 -7.74 -11.89
CA ALA A 20 6.91 -8.33 -12.04
C ALA A 20 6.09 -7.56 -13.09
N GLN A 21 5.22 -8.27 -13.81
CA GLN A 21 4.33 -7.66 -14.81
C GLN A 21 3.24 -6.78 -14.19
N GLN A 22 2.92 -7.01 -12.91
CA GLN A 22 1.98 -6.24 -12.08
C GLN A 22 2.54 -6.18 -10.65
N MET A 23 1.72 -6.37 -9.62
CA MET A 23 2.13 -6.48 -8.21
C MET A 23 3.24 -7.53 -8.02
N HIS A 24 4.30 -7.18 -7.30
CA HIS A 24 5.42 -8.10 -7.07
C HIS A 24 5.09 -9.15 -6.03
N LEU A 25 4.57 -8.70 -4.88
CA LEU A 25 4.31 -9.53 -3.72
C LEU A 25 2.94 -9.18 -3.13
N THR A 26 2.06 -10.16 -3.01
CA THR A 26 0.75 -9.99 -2.39
C THR A 26 0.58 -10.92 -1.19
N PHE A 27 0.16 -10.36 -0.06
CA PHE A 27 -0.35 -11.11 1.09
C PHE A 27 -1.87 -11.01 1.07
N HIS A 28 -2.53 -12.12 0.77
CA HIS A 28 -3.98 -12.16 0.63
C HIS A 28 -4.57 -13.12 1.67
N ARG A 29 -5.41 -12.59 2.56
CA ARG A 29 -6.07 -13.36 3.63
C ARG A 29 -5.11 -14.09 4.57
N CYS A 30 -3.92 -13.54 4.77
CA CYS A 30 -2.94 -14.14 5.67
C CYS A 30 -3.16 -13.68 7.13
N ASP A 31 -2.60 -14.42 8.08
CA ASP A 31 -2.60 -14.05 9.50
C ASP A 31 -1.23 -14.32 10.12
N ASN A 32 -0.77 -13.39 10.97
CA ASN A 32 0.53 -13.42 11.63
C ASN A 32 1.69 -13.59 10.64
N VAL A 33 1.94 -12.52 9.87
CA VAL A 33 2.95 -12.49 8.81
C VAL A 33 4.13 -11.61 9.25
N LYS A 34 5.35 -12.14 9.09
CA LYS A 34 6.60 -11.38 9.27
C LYS A 34 7.35 -11.30 7.95
N VAL A 35 7.59 -10.08 7.49
CA VAL A 35 8.32 -9.77 6.28
C VAL A 35 9.55 -8.96 6.64
N ASP A 36 10.72 -9.39 6.18
CA ASP A 36 11.97 -8.80 6.64
C ASP A 36 13.06 -8.83 5.55
N HIS A 37 13.83 -7.75 5.43
CA HIS A 37 14.97 -7.67 4.50
C HIS A 37 14.60 -8.00 3.03
N LEU A 38 13.46 -7.49 2.54
CA LEU A 38 13.07 -7.68 1.13
C LEU A 38 13.62 -6.58 0.22
N ARG A 39 13.92 -6.95 -1.02
CA ARG A 39 14.23 -6.01 -2.11
C ARG A 39 13.26 -6.21 -3.26
N VAL A 40 12.40 -5.22 -3.51
CA VAL A 40 11.41 -5.25 -4.59
C VAL A 40 11.77 -4.18 -5.61
N ILE A 41 12.03 -4.58 -6.87
CA ILE A 41 12.63 -3.70 -7.87
C ILE A 41 11.95 -3.86 -9.23
N ALA A 42 11.37 -2.77 -9.74
CA ALA A 42 10.98 -2.59 -11.13
C ALA A 42 11.42 -1.22 -11.65
N THR A 43 11.31 -1.01 -12.96
CA THR A 43 11.59 0.29 -13.57
C THR A 43 10.49 1.29 -13.21
N ARG A 44 10.85 2.55 -12.94
CA ARG A 44 9.91 3.64 -12.61
C ARG A 44 8.75 3.82 -13.61
N LYS A 45 8.97 3.50 -14.88
CA LYS A 45 7.97 3.65 -15.95
C LYS A 45 7.03 2.44 -16.09
N SER A 46 7.17 1.40 -15.26
CA SER A 46 6.36 0.19 -15.37
C SER A 46 5.02 0.40 -14.66
N PRO A 47 3.90 0.51 -15.38
CA PRO A 47 2.60 0.77 -14.77
C PRO A 47 2.17 -0.41 -13.89
N ASN A 48 1.43 -0.12 -12.81
CA ASN A 48 0.79 -1.13 -11.95
C ASN A 48 1.74 -2.15 -11.31
N THR A 49 3.01 -1.76 -11.12
CA THR A 49 4.03 -2.63 -10.54
C THR A 49 4.15 -2.49 -9.03
N ASP A 50 3.03 -2.52 -8.30
CA ASP A 50 3.04 -2.37 -6.84
C ASP A 50 4.10 -3.27 -6.19
N GLY A 51 4.73 -2.76 -5.13
CA GLY A 51 5.77 -3.49 -4.42
C GLY A 51 5.19 -4.61 -3.57
N ILE A 52 4.56 -4.23 -2.46
CA ILE A 52 3.93 -5.15 -1.52
C ILE A 52 2.46 -4.76 -1.35
N GLN A 53 1.56 -5.66 -1.74
CA GLN A 53 0.13 -5.49 -1.53
C GLN A 53 -0.34 -6.33 -0.33
N ILE A 54 -1.09 -5.71 0.57
CA ILE A 54 -1.69 -6.32 1.75
C ILE A 54 -3.20 -6.27 1.59
N CYS A 55 -3.84 -7.43 1.47
CA CYS A 55 -5.27 -7.56 1.22
C CYS A 55 -5.89 -8.58 2.19
N GLY A 56 -6.93 -8.20 2.92
CA GLY A 56 -7.62 -9.10 3.85
C GLY A 56 -6.73 -9.71 4.93
N THR A 57 -5.56 -9.13 5.19
CA THR A 57 -4.51 -9.74 6.02
C THR A 57 -4.52 -9.13 7.41
N LEU A 58 -4.44 -10.00 8.41
CA LEU A 58 -4.45 -9.64 9.83
C LEU A 58 -3.05 -9.80 10.41
N ASN A 59 -2.60 -8.85 11.24
CA ASN A 59 -1.31 -8.94 11.95
C ASN A 59 -0.12 -9.16 11.01
N ILE A 60 0.30 -8.12 10.31
CA ILE A 60 1.47 -8.17 9.42
C ILE A 60 2.50 -7.13 9.82
N GLN A 61 3.76 -7.57 9.89
CA GLN A 61 4.93 -6.74 10.17
C GLN A 61 5.87 -6.75 8.96
N LEU A 62 6.09 -5.58 8.35
CA LEU A 62 7.07 -5.35 7.30
C LEU A 62 8.27 -4.60 7.88
N MET A 63 9.48 -5.15 7.75
CA MET A 63 10.70 -4.56 8.32
C MET A 63 11.82 -4.53 7.29
N ASN A 64 12.67 -3.49 7.34
CA ASN A 64 13.93 -3.41 6.59
C ASN A 64 13.79 -3.64 5.07
N CYS A 65 12.71 -3.15 4.47
CA CYS A 65 12.40 -3.40 3.06
C CYS A 65 12.85 -2.23 2.18
N VAL A 66 13.41 -2.55 1.00
CA VAL A 66 13.73 -1.58 -0.05
C VAL A 66 12.84 -1.84 -1.25
N ILE A 67 11.99 -0.86 -1.57
CA ILE A 67 10.96 -0.98 -2.59
C ILE A 67 11.12 0.16 -3.60
N LYS A 68 11.37 -0.23 -4.85
CA LYS A 68 11.57 0.68 -5.99
C LYS A 68 10.72 0.19 -7.15
N THR A 69 9.63 0.88 -7.46
CA THR A 69 8.63 0.39 -8.42
C THR A 69 8.13 1.53 -9.31
N GLY A 70 7.21 1.24 -10.22
CA GLY A 70 6.48 2.26 -10.98
C GLY A 70 5.14 2.66 -10.36
N ASP A 71 4.70 1.99 -9.30
CA ASP A 71 3.42 2.24 -8.61
C ASP A 71 3.62 2.29 -7.08
N ASP A 72 2.60 1.98 -6.29
CA ASP A 72 2.65 1.98 -4.83
C ASP A 72 3.81 1.08 -4.32
N CYS A 73 4.61 1.60 -3.37
CA CYS A 73 5.61 0.78 -2.69
C CYS A 73 4.90 -0.27 -1.82
N ILE A 74 3.94 0.19 -1.03
CA ILE A 74 3.07 -0.64 -0.21
C ILE A 74 1.63 -0.19 -0.47
N SER A 75 0.76 -1.13 -0.84
CA SER A 75 -0.68 -0.89 -0.95
C SER A 75 -1.44 -1.71 0.08
N ILE A 76 -2.16 -1.04 0.98
CA ILE A 76 -2.95 -1.64 2.06
C ILE A 76 -4.42 -1.52 1.67
N VAL A 77 -5.06 -2.63 1.33
CA VAL A 77 -6.42 -2.65 0.80
C VAL A 77 -7.39 -3.35 1.75
N ASN A 78 -8.65 -3.45 1.32
CA ASN A 78 -9.80 -3.89 2.11
C ASN A 78 -9.52 -5.08 3.05
N ARG A 79 -10.13 -5.03 4.23
CA ARG A 79 -10.08 -6.04 5.31
C ARG A 79 -8.69 -6.28 5.89
N SER A 80 -7.78 -5.34 5.73
CA SER A 80 -6.44 -5.41 6.33
C SER A 80 -6.44 -4.71 7.68
N ARG A 81 -5.90 -5.37 8.71
CA ARG A 81 -5.88 -4.85 10.08
C ARG A 81 -4.57 -5.18 10.79
N ASN A 82 -4.13 -4.27 11.67
CA ASN A 82 -2.88 -4.39 12.43
C ASN A 82 -1.68 -4.55 11.49
N VAL A 83 -1.48 -3.53 10.65
CA VAL A 83 -0.36 -3.46 9.71
C VAL A 83 0.72 -2.58 10.30
N ILE A 84 1.91 -3.14 10.50
CA ILE A 84 3.07 -2.40 10.97
C ILE A 84 4.13 -2.45 9.87
N ALA A 85 4.56 -1.30 9.39
CA ALA A 85 5.67 -1.16 8.46
C ALA A 85 6.75 -0.30 9.09
N THR A 86 7.97 -0.81 9.16
CA THR A 86 9.06 -0.14 9.87
C THR A 86 10.36 -0.21 9.08
N ASP A 87 11.13 0.87 9.08
CA ASP A 87 12.43 0.94 8.38
C ASP A 87 12.27 0.66 6.86
N ILE A 88 11.29 1.31 6.24
CA ILE A 88 10.96 1.15 4.82
C ILE A 88 11.68 2.19 3.98
N THR A 89 12.44 1.76 2.98
CA THR A 89 12.94 2.64 1.91
C THR A 89 12.05 2.52 0.69
N CYS A 90 11.26 3.55 0.41
CA CYS A 90 10.33 3.62 -0.71
C CYS A 90 10.81 4.64 -1.74
N GLY A 91 10.90 4.24 -3.00
CA GLY A 91 11.10 5.19 -4.08
C GLY A 91 12.10 4.77 -5.16
N PRO A 92 11.80 5.07 -6.44
CA PRO A 92 10.64 5.81 -6.95
C PRO A 92 9.33 4.99 -6.90
N GLY A 93 8.19 5.61 -7.24
CA GLY A 93 6.85 5.00 -7.22
C GLY A 93 5.75 5.97 -6.80
N HIS A 94 4.64 5.46 -6.26
CA HIS A 94 3.48 6.24 -5.81
C HIS A 94 3.39 6.45 -4.29
N GLY A 95 4.38 5.96 -3.53
CA GLY A 95 4.43 6.11 -2.07
C GLY A 95 3.84 4.90 -1.33
N ILE A 96 3.40 5.13 -0.10
CA ILE A 96 2.71 4.14 0.73
C ILE A 96 1.24 4.51 0.78
N SER A 97 0.39 3.62 0.26
CA SER A 97 -1.03 3.91 0.04
C SER A 97 -1.94 2.99 0.84
N VAL A 98 -2.94 3.58 1.49
CA VAL A 98 -4.16 2.90 1.93
C VAL A 98 -5.21 3.05 0.84
N GLY A 99 -5.72 1.93 0.35
CA GLY A 99 -6.74 1.85 -0.69
C GLY A 99 -6.21 1.47 -2.07
N SER A 100 -7.01 1.61 -3.13
CA SER A 100 -8.33 2.28 -3.10
C SER A 100 -9.37 1.47 -2.34
N LEU A 101 -10.16 2.14 -1.48
CA LEU A 101 -11.19 1.53 -0.65
C LEU A 101 -12.59 1.88 -1.14
N GLY A 102 -13.52 0.93 -1.09
CA GLY A 102 -14.94 1.18 -1.37
C GLY A 102 -15.34 1.20 -2.85
N ALA A 103 -14.51 0.59 -3.73
CA ALA A 103 -14.80 0.54 -5.16
C ALA A 103 -16.17 -0.08 -5.44
N ARG A 104 -16.91 0.46 -6.41
CA ARG A 104 -18.24 -0.04 -6.82
C ARG A 104 -19.26 -0.06 -5.67
N ASN A 105 -19.29 0.99 -4.86
CA ASN A 105 -20.17 1.12 -3.70
C ASN A 105 -20.03 -0.03 -2.69
N SER A 106 -18.85 -0.64 -2.62
CA SER A 106 -18.59 -1.72 -1.69
C SER A 106 -18.27 -1.15 -0.30
N GLU A 107 -18.52 -1.96 0.72
CA GLU A 107 -17.94 -1.71 2.04
C GLU A 107 -16.44 -2.03 2.02
N ALA A 108 -15.63 -1.16 2.64
CA ALA A 108 -14.22 -1.40 2.85
C ALA A 108 -13.76 -0.94 4.23
N GLU A 109 -12.95 -1.80 4.86
CA GLU A 109 -12.48 -1.61 6.23
C GLU A 109 -10.96 -1.76 6.28
N VAL A 110 -10.27 -0.75 6.78
CA VAL A 110 -8.84 -0.82 7.12
C VAL A 110 -8.63 -0.15 8.46
N SER A 111 -7.95 -0.80 9.39
CA SER A 111 -7.67 -0.22 10.70
C SER A 111 -6.31 -0.58 11.24
N ASN A 112 -5.80 0.27 12.13
CA ASN A 112 -4.56 0.06 12.88
C ASN A 112 -3.36 -0.12 11.95
N VAL A 113 -3.02 0.95 11.23
CA VAL A 113 -1.85 1.00 10.35
C VAL A 113 -0.79 1.90 10.99
N ILE A 114 0.41 1.35 11.18
CA ILE A 114 1.56 2.11 11.64
C ILE A 114 2.65 2.02 10.56
N VAL A 115 3.12 3.17 10.08
CA VAL A 115 4.34 3.24 9.28
C VAL A 115 5.35 4.08 10.03
N ASP A 116 6.40 3.48 10.54
CA ASP A 116 7.44 4.15 11.30
C ASP A 116 8.78 4.12 10.57
N ARG A 117 9.58 5.19 10.72
CA ARG A 117 10.94 5.29 10.17
C ARG A 117 11.02 4.98 8.67
N ALA A 118 10.08 5.51 7.87
CA ALA A 118 10.16 5.36 6.43
C ALA A 118 10.98 6.48 5.77
N ARG A 119 11.75 6.11 4.75
CA ARG A 119 12.44 7.04 3.85
C ARG A 119 11.77 6.97 2.49
N ILE A 120 11.07 8.02 2.09
CA ILE A 120 10.30 8.09 0.85
C ILE A 120 10.96 9.09 -0.10
N SER A 121 11.31 8.67 -1.30
CA SER A 121 12.09 9.51 -2.22
C SER A 121 11.71 9.40 -3.69
N GLY A 122 11.58 10.55 -4.37
CA GLY A 122 11.28 10.58 -5.81
C GLY A 122 9.96 9.91 -6.19
N THR A 123 8.98 9.95 -5.28
CA THR A 123 7.64 9.38 -5.47
C THR A 123 6.61 10.47 -5.76
N THR A 124 5.49 10.09 -6.37
CA THR A 124 4.38 11.04 -6.56
C THR A 124 3.67 11.37 -5.26
N ASN A 125 3.61 10.44 -4.29
CA ASN A 125 3.06 10.70 -2.97
C ASN A 125 3.95 10.14 -1.86
N GLY A 126 3.84 10.69 -0.66
CA GLY A 126 4.49 10.16 0.54
C GLY A 126 3.61 9.08 1.14
N VAL A 127 2.72 9.47 2.04
CA VAL A 127 1.61 8.64 2.51
C VAL A 127 0.30 9.08 1.87
N ARG A 128 -0.50 8.11 1.43
CA ARG A 128 -1.72 8.36 0.67
C ARG A 128 -2.89 7.54 1.19
N ILE A 129 -4.07 8.14 1.26
CA ILE A 129 -5.34 7.43 1.50
C ILE A 129 -6.25 7.72 0.32
N LYS A 130 -6.78 6.67 -0.32
CA LYS A 130 -7.70 6.77 -1.47
C LYS A 130 -8.98 5.98 -1.19
N THR A 131 -10.12 6.66 -1.15
CA THR A 131 -11.45 6.04 -1.06
C THR A 131 -12.31 6.48 -2.24
N TRP A 132 -13.11 5.55 -2.76
CA TRP A 132 -14.06 5.82 -3.84
C TRP A 132 -15.30 6.55 -3.32
N GLN A 133 -15.89 7.39 -4.16
CA GLN A 133 -17.24 7.90 -3.89
C GLN A 133 -18.25 6.75 -3.86
N GLY A 134 -19.28 6.88 -3.01
CA GLY A 134 -20.33 5.87 -2.83
C GLY A 134 -19.92 4.61 -2.06
N GLY A 135 -18.63 4.43 -1.79
CA GLY A 135 -18.16 3.37 -0.88
C GLY A 135 -18.55 3.63 0.57
N SER A 136 -18.63 2.55 1.36
CA SER A 136 -18.94 2.60 2.79
C SER A 136 -17.85 1.92 3.63
N GLY A 137 -17.96 1.98 4.96
CA GLY A 137 -17.02 1.39 5.90
C GLY A 137 -16.10 2.43 6.56
N TYR A 138 -14.87 2.04 6.90
CA TYR A 138 -13.96 2.90 7.65
C TYR A 138 -12.48 2.70 7.30
N ALA A 139 -11.70 3.77 7.50
CA ALA A 139 -10.25 3.79 7.40
C ALA A 139 -9.71 4.57 8.62
N GLU A 140 -9.34 3.86 9.68
CA GLU A 140 -9.13 4.49 11.00
C GLU A 140 -7.84 4.04 11.71
N ASN A 141 -7.42 4.84 12.69
CA ASN A 141 -6.27 4.57 13.55
C ASN A 141 -4.97 4.37 12.76
N PHE A 142 -4.59 5.38 11.98
CA PHE A 142 -3.35 5.39 11.21
C PHE A 142 -2.32 6.33 11.86
N ILE A 143 -1.10 5.83 12.03
CA ILE A 143 0.00 6.58 12.64
C ILE A 143 1.22 6.48 11.71
N PHE A 144 1.75 7.63 11.30
CA PHE A 144 2.88 7.73 10.37
C PHE A 144 4.07 8.49 10.99
N PRO A 145 4.70 7.99 12.08
CA PRO A 145 5.81 8.69 12.71
C PRO A 145 7.13 8.56 11.93
N ASN A 146 8.04 9.52 12.14
CA ASN A 146 9.43 9.49 11.66
C ASN A 146 9.58 9.25 10.15
N ILE A 147 8.71 9.86 9.33
CA ILE A 147 8.77 9.75 7.87
C ILE A 147 9.67 10.84 7.31
N ALA A 148 10.78 10.44 6.69
CA ALA A 148 11.64 11.35 5.93
C ALA A 148 11.23 11.33 4.45
N MET A 149 10.90 12.49 3.89
CA MET A 149 10.48 12.62 2.49
C MET A 149 11.45 13.51 1.72
N HIS A 150 11.89 13.07 0.53
CA HIS A 150 12.80 13.81 -0.34
C HIS A 150 12.34 13.78 -1.79
N ASN A 151 12.10 14.94 -2.40
CA ASN A 151 11.55 15.06 -3.76
C ASN A 151 10.26 14.24 -3.94
N VAL A 152 9.34 14.37 -2.98
CA VAL A 152 8.01 13.75 -3.02
C VAL A 152 7.01 14.81 -3.46
N THR A 153 6.24 14.56 -4.52
CA THR A 153 5.32 15.58 -5.08
C THR A 153 4.20 15.93 -4.11
N ASN A 154 3.49 14.93 -3.58
CA ASN A 154 2.43 15.10 -2.59
C ASN A 154 2.81 14.39 -1.27
N PRO A 155 3.45 15.08 -0.30
CA PRO A 155 3.90 14.44 0.93
C PRO A 155 2.81 13.64 1.66
N ILE A 156 1.63 14.24 1.81
CA ILE A 156 0.45 13.60 2.39
C ILE A 156 -0.74 13.94 1.50
N ILE A 157 -1.53 12.93 1.12
CA ILE A 157 -2.77 13.15 0.37
C ILE A 157 -3.87 12.20 0.84
N ILE A 158 -5.03 12.75 1.11
CA ILE A 158 -6.25 12.00 1.45
C ILE A 158 -7.29 12.39 0.40
N ASN A 159 -7.66 11.42 -0.43
CA ASN A 159 -8.65 11.62 -1.49
C ASN A 159 -9.84 10.70 -1.25
N GLN A 160 -10.98 11.30 -0.88
CA GLN A 160 -12.25 10.57 -0.72
C GLN A 160 -13.13 10.54 -1.97
N ASN A 161 -12.67 11.18 -3.04
CA ASN A 161 -13.30 11.21 -4.35
C ASN A 161 -12.43 10.49 -5.38
N TYR A 162 -11.82 9.36 -5.01
CA TYR A 162 -10.93 8.63 -5.90
C TYR A 162 -11.72 8.03 -7.08
N CYS A 163 -11.20 8.21 -8.29
CA CYS A 163 -11.61 7.45 -9.47
C CYS A 163 -10.39 7.14 -10.34
N ASP A 164 -10.49 6.07 -11.13
CA ASP A 164 -9.43 5.57 -12.01
C ASP A 164 -9.57 6.06 -13.46
N GLN A 165 -10.31 7.14 -13.67
CA GLN A 165 -10.63 7.68 -15.00
C GLN A 165 -9.79 8.91 -15.33
N LEU A 166 -9.52 9.12 -16.62
CA LEU A 166 -8.78 10.28 -17.13
C LEU A 166 -9.59 11.58 -17.07
N GLY A 167 -10.93 11.49 -17.00
CA GLY A 167 -11.83 12.63 -16.88
C GLY A 167 -12.27 12.90 -15.44
N PRO A 168 -12.96 14.02 -15.19
CA PRO A 168 -13.52 14.33 -13.87
C PRO A 168 -14.46 13.21 -13.43
N CYS A 169 -14.30 12.73 -12.19
CA CYS A 169 -15.22 11.75 -11.62
C CYS A 169 -16.62 12.37 -11.55
N HIS A 170 -17.65 11.65 -12.00
CA HIS A 170 -19.02 12.08 -11.75
C HIS A 170 -19.33 11.96 -10.26
N GLU A 171 -19.78 13.06 -9.65
CA GLU A 171 -20.23 13.04 -8.26
C GLU A 171 -21.34 12.01 -8.08
N GLN A 172 -21.09 11.03 -7.21
CA GLN A 172 -22.13 10.11 -6.76
C GLN A 172 -22.91 10.79 -5.63
N LEU A 173 -24.13 11.23 -5.94
CA LEU A 173 -25.05 11.79 -4.94
C LEU A 173 -25.30 10.74 -3.85
N TYR A 174 -25.06 11.12 -2.59
CA TYR A 174 -25.37 10.31 -1.41
C TYR A 174 -26.83 9.81 -1.51
N ARG A 175 -27.03 8.49 -1.37
CA ARG A 175 -28.36 7.89 -1.17
C ARG A 175 -28.63 7.75 0.31
#